data_AF-A0A8H5MB66-F1
#
_entry.id   AF-A0A8H5MB66-F1
#
_cell.length_a   1.000
_cell.length_b   1.000
_cell.length_c   1.000
_cell.angle_alpha   90.00
_cell.angle_beta   90.00
_cell.angle_gamma   90.00
#
_symmetry.space_group_name_H-M   'P 1'
#
loop_
_entity.id
_entity.type
_entity.pdbx_description
1 polymer ?
#
loop_
_entity_poly.entity_id
_entity_poly.type
_entity_poly.pdbx_seq_one_letter_code
_entity_poly.pdbx_strand_id
1 'polypeptide(L)'
;MSVHDLYRLTASEALQRIRSDQITVEEYARSLLKRIESRDSQVQAWAYLDPNLVLSEARALDAVPRDKRGPLHGVAIAVKDNYYTKGINNQKLA
;
A
#
# COMPACT_ATOMS: atom_id res chain seq x y z
N MET A 1 19.99 1.92 0.23
CA MET A 1 18.86 1.09 -0.26
C MET A 1 18.44 1.65 -1.60
N SER A 2 18.27 0.81 -2.61
CA SER A 2 17.62 1.25 -3.86
C SER A 2 16.14 1.53 -3.57
N VAL A 3 15.52 2.47 -4.28
CA VAL A 3 14.07 2.74 -4.25
C VAL A 3 13.26 1.45 -4.52
N HIS A 4 13.88 0.45 -5.14
CA HIS A 4 13.25 -0.85 -5.39
C HIS A 4 13.03 -1.74 -4.15
N ASP A 5 13.68 -1.48 -3.02
CA ASP A 5 13.62 -2.35 -1.82
C ASP A 5 12.74 -1.81 -0.69
N LEU A 6 11.94 -0.77 -0.94
CA LEU A 6 11.05 -0.20 0.09
C LEU A 6 10.01 -1.21 0.62
N TYR A 7 9.65 -2.23 -0.16
CA TYR A 7 8.79 -3.35 0.29
C TYR A 7 9.34 -4.13 1.50
N ARG A 8 10.62 -3.94 1.87
CA ARG A 8 11.25 -4.56 3.04
C ARG A 8 11.12 -3.76 4.32
N LEU A 9 10.67 -2.50 4.23
CA LEU A 9 10.45 -1.68 5.41
C LEU A 9 9.35 -2.28 6.25
N THR A 10 9.54 -2.26 7.57
CA THR A 10 8.44 -2.41 8.50
C THR A 10 7.47 -1.22 8.37
N ALA A 11 6.24 -1.38 8.84
CA ALA A 11 5.25 -0.30 8.83
C ALA A 11 5.76 0.97 9.56
N SER A 12 6.47 0.79 10.68
CA SER A 12 7.05 1.91 11.45
C SER A 12 8.17 2.61 10.70
N GLU A 13 9.04 1.88 10.00
CA GLU A 13 10.09 2.49 9.17
C GLU A 13 9.51 3.23 7.97
N ALA A 14 8.53 2.64 7.27
CA ALA A 14 7.84 3.31 6.16
C ALA A 14 7.17 4.61 6.64
N LEU A 15 6.43 4.55 7.75
CA LEU A 15 5.80 5.72 8.37
C LEU A 15 6.82 6.80 8.73
N GLN A 16 7.94 6.42 9.36
CA GLN A 16 8.99 7.37 9.72
C GLN A 16 9.55 8.06 8.48
N ARG A 17 9.87 7.29 7.43
CA ARG A 17 10.46 7.82 6.20
C ARG A 17 9.51 8.74 5.44
N ILE A 18 8.23 8.37 5.35
CA ILE A 18 7.17 9.20 4.76
C ILE A 18 6.99 10.50 5.56
N ARG A 19 7.01 10.45 6.89
CA ARG A 19 6.90 11.66 7.74
C ARG A 19 8.09 12.61 7.59
N SER A 20 9.27 12.06 7.34
CA SER A 20 10.50 12.83 7.10
C SER A 20 10.72 13.21 5.64
N ASP A 21 9.75 12.96 4.75
CA ASP A 21 9.84 13.15 3.29
C ASP A 21 11.08 12.50 2.64
N GLN A 22 11.56 11.39 3.21
CA GLN A 22 12.67 10.61 2.63
C GLN A 22 12.19 9.72 1.48
N ILE A 23 10.91 9.37 1.48
CA ILE A 23 10.20 8.65 0.42
C ILE A 23 8.79 9.20 0.31
N THR A 24 8.17 9.10 -0.85
CA THR A 24 6.73 9.34 -1.02
C THR A 24 5.91 8.08 -0.76
N VAL A 25 4.61 8.23 -0.52
CA VAL A 25 3.67 7.10 -0.44
C VAL A 25 3.60 6.40 -1.80
N GLU A 26 3.64 7.14 -2.91
CA GLU A 26 3.66 6.55 -4.26
C GLU A 26 4.91 5.69 -4.52
N GLU A 27 6.11 6.13 -4.11
CA GLU A 27 7.34 5.34 -4.23
C GLU A 27 7.25 4.03 -3.43
N TYR A 28 6.75 4.10 -2.21
CA TYR A 28 6.53 2.92 -1.37
C TYR A 28 5.52 1.96 -2.00
N ALA A 29 4.38 2.47 -2.47
CA ALA A 29 3.34 1.68 -3.13
C ALA A 29 3.85 0.98 -4.40
N ARG A 30 4.65 1.67 -5.23
CA ARG A 30 5.28 1.08 -6.42
C ARG A 30 6.21 -0.08 -6.07
N SER A 31 6.98 0.05 -4.99
CA SER A 31 7.86 -1.02 -4.51
C SER A 31 7.07 -2.26 -4.05
N LEU A 32 5.96 -2.06 -3.33
CA LEU A 32 5.06 -3.13 -2.90
C LEU A 32 4.41 -3.85 -4.10
N LEU A 33 3.85 -3.10 -5.05
CA LEU A 33 3.20 -3.66 -6.23
C LEU A 33 4.19 -4.48 -7.09
N LYS A 34 5.42 -3.99 -7.29
CA LYS A 34 6.47 -4.73 -7.99
C LYS A 34 6.82 -6.04 -7.27
N ARG A 35 6.83 -6.02 -5.93
CA ARG A 35 7.06 -7.23 -5.14
C ARG A 35 5.93 -8.24 -5.31
N ILE A 36 4.68 -7.78 -5.28
CA ILE A 36 3.49 -8.62 -5.48
C ILE A 36 3.53 -9.26 -6.87
N GLU A 37 3.73 -8.46 -7.92
CA GLU A 37 3.85 -8.93 -9.32
C GLU A 37 4.90 -10.05 -9.45
N SER A 38 6.05 -9.92 -8.79
CA SER A 38 7.13 -10.92 -8.86
C SER A 38 6.85 -12.24 -8.12
N ARG A 39 5.79 -12.33 -7.31
CA ARG A 39 5.58 -13.46 -6.37
C ARG A 39 4.21 -14.06 -6.39
N ASP A 40 3.18 -13.30 -6.70
CA ASP A 40 1.82 -13.74 -6.40
C ASP A 40 1.33 -14.85 -7.33
N SER A 41 2.01 -15.06 -8.47
CA SER A 41 1.81 -16.27 -9.29
C SER A 41 2.12 -17.57 -8.55
N GLN A 42 2.95 -17.54 -7.50
CA GLN A 42 3.28 -18.68 -6.66
C GLN A 42 2.58 -18.64 -5.30
N VAL A 43 2.43 -17.45 -4.70
CA VAL A 43 1.87 -17.29 -3.36
C VAL A 43 0.34 -17.30 -3.38
N GLN A 44 -0.27 -16.74 -4.44
CA GLN A 44 -1.71 -16.64 -4.62
C GLN A 44 -2.43 -16.00 -3.42
N ALA A 45 -1.86 -14.91 -2.87
CA ALA A 45 -2.37 -14.26 -1.67
C ALA A 45 -3.54 -13.29 -1.96
N TRP A 46 -3.64 -12.73 -3.17
CA TRP A 46 -4.60 -11.67 -3.48
C TRP A 46 -5.81 -12.20 -4.25
N ALA A 47 -6.97 -12.24 -3.60
CA ALA A 47 -8.26 -12.50 -4.27
C ALA A 47 -8.70 -11.32 -5.15
N TYR A 48 -8.29 -10.10 -4.78
CA TYR A 48 -8.51 -8.88 -5.53
C TYR A 48 -7.34 -7.91 -5.27
N LEU A 49 -6.82 -7.31 -6.35
CA LEU A 49 -5.83 -6.25 -6.29
C LEU A 49 -6.01 -5.35 -7.51
N ASP A 50 -6.14 -4.04 -7.28
CA ASP A 50 -6.13 -3.03 -8.34
C ASP A 50 -4.89 -2.12 -8.18
N PRO A 51 -3.83 -2.33 -8.97
CA PRO A 51 -2.63 -1.51 -8.91
C PRO A 51 -2.89 -0.02 -9.21
N ASN A 52 -3.85 0.30 -10.07
CA ASN A 52 -4.15 1.68 -10.44
C ASN A 52 -4.80 2.41 -9.28
N LEU A 53 -5.76 1.76 -8.60
CA LEU A 53 -6.38 2.30 -7.39
C LEU A 53 -5.35 2.54 -6.29
N VAL A 54 -4.45 1.58 -6.03
CA VAL A 54 -3.39 1.73 -5.03
C VAL A 54 -2.50 2.95 -5.34
N LEU A 55 -2.11 3.12 -6.61
CA LEU A 55 -1.27 4.25 -7.01
C LEU A 55 -2.02 5.60 -6.99
N SER A 56 -3.32 5.64 -7.31
CA SER A 56 -4.10 6.87 -7.22
C SER A 56 -4.30 7.31 -5.77
N GLU A 57 -4.59 6.38 -4.86
CA GLU A 57 -4.71 6.67 -3.43
C GLU A 57 -3.37 7.11 -2.84
N ALA A 58 -2.25 6.49 -3.24
CA ALA A 58 -0.93 6.90 -2.81
C ALA A 58 -0.60 8.35 -3.20
N ARG A 59 -0.87 8.74 -4.46
CA ARG A 59 -0.72 10.13 -4.91
C ARG A 59 -1.63 11.11 -4.17
N ALA A 60 -2.86 10.69 -3.88
CA ALA A 60 -3.78 11.51 -3.09
C ALA A 60 -3.26 11.74 -1.67
N LEU A 61 -2.66 10.71 -1.04
CA LEU A 61 -2.03 10.81 0.27
C LEU A 61 -0.82 11.73 0.26
N ASP A 62 0.04 11.65 -0.76
CA ASP A 62 1.20 12.54 -0.91
C ASP A 62 0.80 14.02 -0.96
N ALA A 63 -0.38 14.34 -1.52
CA ALA A 63 -0.92 15.69 -1.58
C ALA A 63 -1.52 16.21 -0.25
N VAL A 64 -1.68 15.35 0.78
CA VAL A 64 -2.26 15.76 2.08
C VAL A 64 -1.25 16.59 2.88
N PRO A 65 -1.62 17.79 3.36
CA PRO A 65 -0.77 18.60 4.23
C PRO A 65 -0.34 17.87 5.50
N ARG A 66 0.90 18.07 5.95
CA ARG A 66 1.51 17.32 7.07
C ARG A 66 0.71 17.41 8.37
N ASP A 67 0.16 18.57 8.68
CA ASP A 67 -0.68 18.83 9.85
C ASP A 67 -2.03 18.07 9.83
N LYS A 68 -2.43 17.57 8.65
CA LYS A 68 -3.66 16.78 8.46
C LYS A 68 -3.40 15.28 8.35
N ARG A 69 -2.15 14.83 8.48
CA ARG A 69 -1.78 13.41 8.35
C ARG A 69 -2.02 12.68 9.69
N GLY A 70 -2.82 11.60 9.63
CA GLY A 70 -3.10 10.75 10.78
C GLY A 70 -1.94 9.81 11.17
N PRO A 71 -2.10 9.03 12.26
CA PRO A 71 -1.04 8.19 12.80
C PRO A 71 -0.56 7.08 11.86
N LEU A 72 -1.40 6.64 10.93
CA LEU A 72 -1.11 5.59 9.93
C LEU A 72 -0.96 6.13 8.50
N HIS A 73 -0.79 7.43 8.32
CA HIS A 73 -0.72 8.05 6.99
C HIS A 73 0.37 7.39 6.12
N GLY A 74 -0.03 6.88 4.96
CA GLY A 74 0.85 6.22 3.98
C GLY A 74 1.25 4.78 4.31
N VAL A 75 0.79 4.21 5.44
CA VAL A 75 1.03 2.80 5.75
C VAL A 75 0.10 1.93 4.91
N ALA A 76 0.68 1.05 4.08
CA ALA A 76 -0.08 0.09 3.29
C ALA A 76 -0.66 -1.03 4.17
N ILE A 77 -1.88 -1.45 3.86
CA ILE A 77 -2.56 -2.58 4.50
C ILE A 77 -3.13 -3.53 3.44
N ALA A 78 -3.23 -4.81 3.80
CA ALA A 78 -4.01 -5.80 3.07
C ALA A 78 -5.23 -6.17 3.92
N VAL A 79 -6.40 -6.25 3.30
CA VAL A 79 -7.65 -6.59 3.99
C VAL A 79 -8.05 -8.00 3.59
N LYS A 80 -8.35 -8.85 4.58
CA LYS A 80 -8.85 -10.20 4.32
C LYS A 80 -10.26 -10.11 3.71
N ASP A 81 -10.54 -10.95 2.72
CA ASP A 81 -11.76 -10.91 1.90
C ASP A 81 -13.08 -11.10 2.66
N ASN A 82 -13.02 -11.65 3.88
CA ASN A 82 -14.15 -11.77 4.78
C ASN A 82 -14.55 -10.46 5.49
N TYR A 83 -13.86 -9.34 5.21
CA TYR A 83 -14.22 -8.01 5.66
C TYR A 83 -14.66 -7.14 4.49
N TYR A 84 -15.88 -6.61 4.56
CA TYR A 84 -16.41 -5.72 3.54
C TYR A 84 -15.49 -4.54 3.28
N THR A 85 -15.09 -4.38 2.03
CA THR A 85 -14.26 -3.26 1.57
C THR A 85 -15.04 -2.46 0.56
N LYS A 86 -15.24 -1.16 0.83
CA LYS A 86 -16.08 -0.29 0.00
C LYS A 86 -15.55 -0.27 -1.45
N GLY A 87 -16.44 -0.51 -2.41
CA GLY A 87 -16.11 -0.50 -3.84
C GLY A 87 -15.48 -1.79 -4.36
N ILE A 88 -15.26 -2.79 -3.50
CA ILE A 88 -14.73 -4.10 -3.88
C ILE A 88 -15.83 -5.15 -3.68
N ASN A 89 -16.01 -6.02 -4.67
CA ASN A 89 -16.91 -7.17 -4.55
C ASN A 89 -16.20 -8.25 -3.73
N ASN A 90 -16.39 -8.22 -2.41
CA ASN A 90 -15.99 -9.32 -1.53
C ASN A 90 -16.70 -10.62 -1.92
N GLN A 91 -16.03 -11.76 -1.72
CA GLN A 91 -16.68 -13.05 -1.91
C GLN A 91 -17.87 -13.16 -0.95
N LYS A 92 -19.07 -13.38 -1.49
CA LYS A 92 -20.19 -13.82 -0.67
C LYS A 92 -19.85 -15.23 -0.23
N LEU A 93 -19.59 -15.42 1.07
CA LEU A 93 -19.60 -16.75 1.67
C LEU A 93 -20.95 -17.40 1.30
N ALA A 94 -20.89 -18.45 0.50
CA ALA A 94 -22.03 -19.34 0.25
C ALA A 94 -22.28 -20.20 1.48
#